data_AF-A0A4W3IJK5-F1
#
_entry.id   AF-A0A4W3IJK5-F1
#
_cell.length_a   1.000
_cell.length_b   1.000
_cell.length_c   1.000
_cell.angle_alpha   90.00
_cell.angle_beta   90.00
_cell.angle_gamma   90.00
#
_symmetry.space_group_name_H-M   'P 1'
#
loop_
_entity.id
_entity.type
_entity.pdbx_description
1 polymer ?
#
loop_
_entity_poly.entity_id
_entity_poly.type
_entity_poly.pdbx_seq_one_letter_code
_entity_poly.pdbx_strand_id
1 'polypeptide(L)'
;MIGGCSGGGQRAFFIQTNCEIQFIMCFHTNYFIFSFFRNSTAVCVYSIGDILNVFKNSNFKGFTGKIPDHRPGTCVADSQRVPRDTLIFISRHPEMEQPINPIGGKPIIISKQHYFKKIVVDRIVGKAGLISHVLYLATENGKIQKVVEINESTFVISEIKVLSKPGPILSMFLDSQTVSGERAQNHPSCNKYPNHHHIYPLSTEEQH
;
A
#
# COMPACT_ATOMS: atom_id res chain seq x y z
N MET A 1 -10.92 -10.41 0.55
CA MET A 1 -11.78 -9.20 0.55
C MET A 1 -11.14 -8.19 1.49
N ILE A 2 -10.63 -7.09 0.96
CA ILE A 2 -10.00 -6.05 1.80
C ILE A 2 -11.12 -5.16 2.36
N GLY A 3 -11.23 -5.07 3.68
CA GLY A 3 -12.21 -4.22 4.35
C GLY A 3 -11.98 -2.75 4.03
N GLY A 4 -13.07 -1.98 3.95
CA GLY A 4 -13.03 -0.59 3.51
C GLY A 4 -12.09 0.29 4.34
N CYS A 5 -11.36 1.17 3.66
CA CYS A 5 -10.52 2.20 4.26
C CYS A 5 -11.35 3.43 4.64
N SER A 6 -12.26 3.31 5.61
CA SER A 6 -13.14 4.41 6.05
C SER A 6 -13.06 4.65 7.55
N GLY A 7 -13.03 5.93 7.95
CA GLY A 7 -13.04 6.34 9.36
C GLY A 7 -14.43 6.16 9.96
N GLY A 8 -14.62 5.08 10.73
CA GLY A 8 -15.83 4.80 11.49
C GLY A 8 -16.98 4.23 10.66
N GLY A 9 -17.20 2.91 10.78
CA GLY A 9 -18.26 2.18 10.08
C GLY A 9 -17.69 1.27 8.99
N GLN A 10 -17.29 0.06 9.39
CA GLN A 10 -16.72 -0.94 8.48
C GLN A 10 -17.81 -1.42 7.51
N ARG A 11 -17.70 -1.06 6.23
CA ARG A 11 -18.40 -1.75 5.14
C ARG A 11 -17.35 -2.54 4.36
N ALA A 12 -17.59 -3.84 4.22
CA ALA A 12 -16.85 -4.71 3.32
C ALA A 12 -16.97 -4.15 1.89
N PHE A 13 -15.87 -3.69 1.30
CA PHE A 13 -15.85 -3.33 -0.11
C PHE A 13 -15.37 -4.54 -0.91
N PHE A 14 -16.18 -4.90 -1.91
CA PHE A 14 -15.76 -5.81 -2.96
C PHE A 14 -14.53 -5.22 -3.65
N ILE A 15 -13.62 -6.08 -4.11
CA ILE A 15 -12.64 -5.70 -5.14
C ILE A 15 -13.46 -5.52 -6.43
N GLN A 16 -14.18 -4.41 -6.51
CA GLN A 16 -14.86 -3.99 -7.73
C GLN A 16 -13.77 -3.41 -8.62
N THR A 17 -13.55 -4.07 -9.75
CA THR A 17 -12.51 -3.89 -10.76
C THR A 17 -12.48 -2.52 -11.47
N ASN A 18 -13.14 -1.49 -10.92
CA ASN A 18 -13.19 -0.14 -11.50
C ASN A 18 -12.58 0.95 -10.60
N CYS A 19 -11.82 0.57 -9.58
CA CYS A 19 -10.95 1.49 -8.87
C CYS A 19 -9.51 1.16 -9.22
N GLU A 20 -8.68 2.15 -9.58
CA GLU A 20 -7.23 1.97 -9.76
C GLU A 20 -6.62 1.55 -8.40
N ILE A 21 -6.68 0.25 -8.08
CA ILE A 21 -6.02 -0.30 -6.90
C ILE A 21 -4.55 -0.36 -7.25
N GLN A 22 -3.77 0.56 -6.71
CA GLN A 22 -2.32 0.47 -6.81
C GLN A 22 -1.78 -0.44 -5.72
N PHE A 23 -1.41 -1.66 -6.11
CA PHE A 23 -0.66 -2.56 -5.25
C PHE A 23 0.80 -2.11 -5.20
N ILE A 24 1.25 -1.61 -4.05
CA ILE A 24 2.67 -1.37 -3.79
C ILE A 24 3.15 -2.49 -2.88
N MET A 25 3.74 -3.51 -3.49
CA MET A 25 4.44 -4.57 -2.79
C MET A 25 5.85 -4.04 -2.50
N CYS A 26 6.14 -3.67 -1.26
CA CYS A 26 7.53 -3.39 -0.87
C CYS A 26 8.19 -4.73 -0.51
N PHE A 27 9.23 -5.13 -1.25
CA PHE A 27 9.93 -6.42 -1.05
C PHE A 27 10.52 -6.60 0.37
N HIS A 28 10.54 -5.54 1.19
CA HIS A 28 11.02 -5.58 2.57
C HIS A 28 9.98 -5.24 3.65
N THR A 29 8.75 -4.88 3.28
CA THR A 29 7.69 -4.59 4.26
C THR A 29 6.30 -4.99 3.77
N ASN A 30 5.59 -5.71 4.64
CA ASN A 30 4.28 -6.33 4.41
C ASN A 30 3.10 -5.32 4.41
N TYR A 31 3.14 -4.27 3.59
CA TYR A 31 2.12 -3.21 3.60
C TYR A 31 1.41 -3.03 2.26
N PHE A 32 0.09 -2.83 2.30
CA PHE A 32 -0.75 -2.45 1.16
C PHE A 32 -1.37 -1.09 1.41
N ILE A 33 -1.56 -0.31 0.34
CA ILE A 33 -2.22 0.99 0.40
C ILE A 33 -3.45 1.00 -0.50
N PHE A 34 -4.58 1.40 0.07
CA PHE A 34 -5.84 1.58 -0.63
C PHE A 34 -6.22 3.06 -0.67
N SER A 35 -6.58 3.59 -1.84
CA SER A 35 -7.06 4.96 -2.03
C SER A 35 -8.35 4.96 -2.83
N PHE A 36 -9.51 5.25 -2.19
CA PHE A 36 -10.69 5.76 -2.90
C PHE A 36 -11.81 6.26 -1.99
N PHE A 37 -12.23 7.51 -2.19
CA PHE A 37 -13.62 7.92 -1.98
C PHE A 37 -13.99 9.09 -2.90
N ARG A 38 -15.28 9.19 -3.25
CA ARG A 38 -15.84 10.06 -4.32
C ARG A 38 -15.56 11.57 -4.24
N ASN A 39 -14.82 12.06 -3.24
CA ASN A 39 -14.31 13.44 -3.10
C ASN A 39 -13.10 13.54 -2.13
N SER A 40 -12.42 12.42 -1.82
CA SER A 40 -11.30 12.40 -0.89
C SER A 40 -10.44 11.16 -1.09
N THR A 41 -9.14 11.26 -0.80
CA THR A 41 -8.27 10.09 -0.71
C THR A 41 -8.06 9.67 0.74
N ALA A 42 -7.86 8.38 0.91
CA ALA A 42 -7.46 7.79 2.17
C ALA A 42 -6.24 6.90 1.89
N VAL A 43 -5.39 6.73 2.89
CA VAL A 43 -4.29 5.77 2.86
C VAL A 43 -4.47 4.86 4.05
N CYS A 44 -4.64 3.57 3.81
CA CYS A 44 -4.67 2.54 4.84
C CYS A 44 -3.43 1.67 4.73
N VAL A 45 -3.12 0.99 5.83
CA VAL A 45 -2.03 0.03 5.93
C VAL A 45 -2.62 -1.32 6.31
N TYR A 46 -2.29 -2.38 5.60
CA TYR A 46 -2.76 -3.75 5.88
C TYR A 46 -1.58 -4.69 6.03
N SER A 47 -1.70 -5.67 6.94
CA SER A 47 -0.70 -6.73 7.12
C SER A 47 -0.94 -7.89 6.16
N ILE A 48 0.12 -8.38 5.49
CA ILE A 48 0.06 -9.66 4.76
C ILE A 48 -0.39 -10.80 5.68
N GLY A 49 0.04 -10.79 6.95
CA GLY A 49 -0.36 -11.79 7.93
C GLY A 49 -1.88 -11.85 8.12
N ASP A 50 -2.53 -10.69 8.27
CA ASP A 50 -3.99 -10.61 8.46
C ASP A 50 -4.74 -11.02 7.20
N ILE A 51 -4.22 -10.65 6.03
CA ILE A 51 -4.76 -11.06 4.73
C ILE A 51 -4.73 -12.58 4.61
N LEU A 52 -3.54 -13.19 4.79
CA LEU A 52 -3.36 -14.62 4.72
C LEU A 52 -4.21 -15.36 5.76
N ASN A 53 -4.33 -14.80 6.96
CA ASN A 53 -5.17 -15.35 8.03
C ASN A 53 -6.64 -15.40 7.60
N VAL A 54 -7.18 -14.33 7.02
CA VAL A 54 -8.56 -14.31 6.50
C VAL A 54 -8.72 -15.34 5.39
N PHE A 55 -7.82 -15.40 4.40
CA PHE A 55 -7.92 -16.40 3.33
C PHE A 55 -7.84 -17.84 3.86
N LYS A 56 -7.04 -18.08 4.90
CA LYS A 56 -6.85 -19.41 5.50
C LYS A 56 -8.01 -19.84 6.40
N ASN A 57 -8.64 -18.91 7.12
CA ASN A 57 -9.56 -19.26 8.22
C ASN A 57 -11.00 -18.76 8.07
N SER A 58 -11.26 -17.73 7.25
CA SER A 58 -12.59 -17.16 7.09
C SER A 58 -13.55 -18.08 6.33
N ASN A 59 -14.85 -17.99 6.56
CA ASN A 59 -15.83 -18.65 5.69
C ASN A 59 -15.96 -17.92 4.36
N PHE A 60 -16.70 -18.51 3.43
CA PHE A 60 -17.09 -17.86 2.19
C PHE A 60 -18.44 -17.17 2.38
N LYS A 61 -18.58 -15.96 1.85
CA LYS A 61 -19.73 -15.11 2.12
C LYS A 61 -21.04 -15.78 1.70
N GLY A 62 -21.99 -15.83 2.62
CA GLY A 62 -23.32 -16.43 2.39
C GLY A 62 -23.30 -17.96 2.26
N PHE A 63 -22.16 -18.62 2.46
CA PHE A 63 -22.05 -20.06 2.42
C PHE A 63 -22.05 -20.65 3.84
N THR A 64 -23.09 -21.40 4.18
CA THR A 64 -23.27 -22.05 5.48
C THR A 64 -23.03 -23.56 5.46
N GLY A 65 -22.72 -24.12 4.29
CA GLY A 65 -22.44 -25.54 4.12
C GLY A 65 -21.02 -25.95 4.53
N LYS A 66 -20.69 -27.22 4.31
CA LYS A 66 -19.33 -27.73 4.51
C LYS A 66 -18.41 -27.25 3.39
N ILE A 67 -17.32 -26.58 3.74
CA ILE A 67 -16.25 -26.21 2.79
C ILE A 67 -15.56 -27.51 2.31
N PRO A 68 -15.18 -27.63 1.01
CA PRO A 68 -14.45 -28.81 0.53
C PRO A 68 -13.20 -29.12 1.36
N ASP A 69 -12.89 -30.41 1.55
CA ASP A 69 -11.78 -30.85 2.39
C ASP A 69 -10.45 -30.25 1.93
N HIS A 70 -10.24 -30.19 0.60
CA HIS A 70 -9.21 -29.32 0.05
C HIS A 70 -9.73 -27.88 -0.02
N ARG A 71 -9.35 -27.09 0.98
CA ARG A 71 -9.77 -25.69 1.11
C ARG A 71 -9.38 -24.87 -0.13
N PRO A 72 -10.36 -24.26 -0.82
CA PRO A 72 -10.08 -23.44 -1.99
C PRO A 72 -9.20 -22.22 -1.66
N GLY A 73 -8.27 -21.90 -2.56
CA GLY A 73 -7.27 -20.83 -2.38
C GLY A 73 -5.95 -21.27 -1.72
N THR A 74 -5.85 -22.52 -1.29
CA THR A 74 -4.60 -23.08 -0.75
C THR A 74 -3.63 -23.43 -1.88
N CYS A 75 -2.37 -23.01 -1.77
CA CYS A 75 -1.33 -23.40 -2.74
C CYS A 75 -1.01 -24.89 -2.62
N VAL A 76 -0.92 -25.57 -3.77
CA VAL A 76 -0.48 -26.96 -3.88
C VAL A 76 0.69 -27.07 -4.84
N ALA A 77 1.52 -28.09 -4.66
CA ALA A 77 2.69 -28.33 -5.52
C ALA A 77 2.31 -28.64 -6.98
N ASP A 78 1.17 -29.30 -7.19
CA ASP A 78 0.63 -29.63 -8.51
C ASP A 78 -0.82 -29.17 -8.60
N SER A 79 -1.05 -28.06 -9.31
CA SER A 79 -2.37 -27.45 -9.47
C SER A 79 -3.34 -28.32 -10.29
N GLN A 80 -2.84 -29.28 -11.07
CA GLN A 80 -3.70 -30.20 -11.83
C GLN A 80 -4.40 -31.22 -10.92
N ARG A 81 -3.92 -31.39 -9.68
CA ARG A 81 -4.50 -32.31 -8.69
C ARG A 81 -5.57 -31.67 -7.81
N VAL A 82 -5.89 -30.39 -8.02
CA VAL A 82 -6.98 -29.73 -7.29
C VAL A 82 -8.32 -30.36 -7.73
N PRO A 83 -9.15 -30.88 -6.81
CA PRO A 83 -10.42 -31.49 -7.16
C PRO A 83 -11.33 -30.52 -7.91
N ARG A 84 -12.04 -31.03 -8.93
CA ARG A 84 -12.98 -30.23 -9.74
C ARG A 84 -14.02 -29.52 -8.88
N ASP A 85 -14.52 -30.17 -7.83
CA ASP A 85 -15.51 -29.59 -6.92
C ASP A 85 -14.95 -28.38 -6.14
N THR A 86 -13.66 -28.41 -5.76
CA THR A 86 -12.98 -27.27 -5.16
C THR A 86 -12.90 -26.09 -6.14
N LEU A 87 -12.64 -26.35 -7.43
CA LEU A 87 -12.60 -25.32 -8.48
C LEU A 87 -13.98 -24.70 -8.74
N ILE A 88 -15.02 -25.53 -8.83
CA ILE A 88 -16.42 -25.06 -9.00
C ILE A 88 -16.87 -24.29 -7.75
N PHE A 89 -16.47 -24.75 -6.57
CA PHE A 89 -16.80 -24.09 -5.32
C PHE A 89 -16.27 -22.66 -5.30
N ILE A 90 -14.97 -22.46 -5.55
CA ILE A 90 -14.35 -21.12 -5.52
C ILE A 90 -14.87 -20.22 -6.63
N SER A 91 -15.20 -20.77 -7.81
CA SER A 91 -15.81 -19.98 -8.88
C SER A 91 -17.20 -19.46 -8.50
N ARG A 92 -17.95 -20.19 -7.66
CA ARG A 92 -19.28 -19.79 -7.18
C ARG A 92 -19.22 -18.93 -5.92
N HIS A 93 -18.23 -19.14 -5.06
CA HIS A 93 -18.04 -18.42 -3.80
C HIS A 93 -16.64 -17.79 -3.74
N PRO A 94 -16.33 -16.80 -4.58
CA PRO A 94 -14.98 -16.19 -4.63
C PRO A 94 -14.72 -15.23 -3.46
N GLU A 95 -15.74 -14.87 -2.68
CA GLU A 95 -15.67 -13.85 -1.65
C GLU A 95 -15.60 -14.46 -0.24
N MET A 96 -14.65 -13.99 0.57
CA MET A 96 -14.55 -14.36 1.99
C MET A 96 -15.59 -13.59 2.82
N GLU A 97 -16.11 -14.17 3.89
CA GLU A 97 -17.09 -13.56 4.79
C GLU A 97 -16.47 -12.48 5.68
N GLN A 98 -15.35 -12.82 6.35
CA GLN A 98 -14.62 -11.88 7.18
C GLN A 98 -13.89 -10.81 6.35
N PRO A 99 -14.03 -9.53 6.69
CA PRO A 99 -13.25 -8.45 6.08
C PRO A 99 -11.83 -8.42 6.65
N ILE A 100 -10.87 -8.00 5.83
CA ILE A 100 -9.50 -7.69 6.29
C ILE A 100 -9.46 -6.23 6.75
N ASN A 101 -9.16 -5.99 8.02
CA ASN A 101 -9.10 -4.65 8.57
C ASN A 101 -7.71 -4.01 8.41
N PRO A 102 -7.63 -2.68 8.25
CA PRO A 102 -6.36 -1.99 8.28
C PRO A 102 -5.74 -2.06 9.68
N ILE A 103 -4.43 -1.98 9.75
CA ILE A 103 -3.68 -1.85 11.01
C ILE A 103 -4.17 -0.60 11.73
N GLY A 104 -4.48 -0.73 13.03
CA GLY A 104 -5.09 0.34 13.82
C GLY A 104 -6.56 0.61 13.51
N GLY A 105 -7.18 -0.14 12.60
CA GLY A 105 -8.62 -0.07 12.29
C GLY A 105 -9.09 1.21 11.59
N LYS A 106 -8.17 2.08 11.16
CA LYS A 106 -8.46 3.38 10.56
C LYS A 106 -7.44 3.74 9.47
N PRO A 107 -7.76 4.66 8.54
CA PRO A 107 -6.76 5.23 7.63
C PRO A 107 -5.67 5.98 8.40
N ILE A 108 -4.43 5.87 7.92
CA ILE A 108 -3.31 6.67 8.42
C ILE A 108 -3.33 8.09 7.82
N ILE A 109 -3.88 8.27 6.62
CA ILE A 109 -4.07 9.58 5.98
C ILE A 109 -5.49 9.68 5.46
N ILE A 110 -6.13 10.83 5.66
CA ILE A 110 -7.39 11.22 5.01
C ILE A 110 -7.16 12.62 4.43
N SER A 111 -7.29 12.77 3.11
CA SER A 111 -7.10 14.04 2.42
C SER A 111 -8.30 14.36 1.52
N LYS A 112 -8.89 15.54 1.71
CA LYS A 112 -9.91 16.09 0.80
C LYS A 112 -9.29 17.02 -0.26
N GLN A 113 -8.03 17.38 -0.09
CA GLN A 113 -7.35 18.41 -0.88
C GLN A 113 -6.44 17.80 -1.96
N HIS A 114 -5.96 16.59 -1.74
CA HIS A 114 -5.00 15.92 -2.63
C HIS A 114 -5.52 14.56 -3.06
N TYR A 115 -5.41 14.26 -4.36
CA TYR A 115 -5.71 12.94 -4.90
C TYR A 115 -4.42 12.18 -5.22
N PHE A 116 -4.02 11.32 -4.30
CA PHE A 116 -2.79 10.55 -4.47
C PHE A 116 -2.95 9.47 -5.56
N LYS A 117 -2.00 9.48 -6.51
CA LYS A 117 -1.95 8.62 -7.70
C LYS A 117 -0.81 7.62 -7.69
N LYS A 118 0.28 7.91 -6.96
CA LYS A 118 1.39 6.99 -6.73
C LYS A 118 1.83 7.10 -5.30
N ILE A 119 2.23 5.98 -4.71
CA ILE A 119 2.82 5.97 -3.38
C ILE A 119 4.07 5.10 -3.41
N VAL A 120 5.10 5.52 -2.70
CA VAL A 120 6.28 4.71 -2.44
C VAL A 120 6.59 4.80 -0.96
N VAL A 121 6.98 3.69 -0.34
CA VAL A 121 7.24 3.63 1.10
C VAL A 121 8.71 3.27 1.33
N ASP A 122 9.36 4.08 2.13
CA ASP A 122 10.72 3.87 2.63
C ASP A 122 10.69 3.45 4.10
N ARG A 123 11.55 2.52 4.46
CA ARG A 123 11.70 2.03 5.84
C ARG A 123 13.01 2.56 6.39
N ILE A 124 12.91 3.45 7.37
CA ILE A 124 14.07 4.02 8.04
C ILE A 124 14.19 3.48 9.46
N VAL A 125 15.43 3.34 9.93
CA VAL A 125 15.72 3.06 11.35
C VAL A 125 16.06 4.39 12.01
N GLY A 126 15.21 4.80 12.95
CA GLY A 126 15.41 6.01 13.74
C GLY A 126 16.57 5.88 14.74
N LYS A 127 16.95 6.99 15.37
CA LYS A 127 18.09 7.05 16.32
C LYS A 127 17.98 6.11 17.52
N ALA A 128 16.77 5.68 17.88
CA ALA A 128 16.51 4.74 18.97
C ALA A 128 16.36 3.28 18.49
N GLY A 129 16.74 2.96 17.26
CA GLY A 129 16.54 1.63 16.67
C GLY A 129 15.09 1.34 16.27
N LEU A 130 14.17 2.27 16.54
CA LEU A 130 12.77 2.17 16.14
C LEU A 130 12.65 2.29 14.62
N ILE A 131 11.90 1.36 14.03
CA ILE A 131 11.59 1.38 12.61
C ILE A 131 10.48 2.41 12.40
N SER A 132 10.68 3.33 11.46
CA SER A 132 9.68 4.30 11.03
C SER A 132 9.47 4.19 9.53
N HIS A 133 8.26 4.50 9.08
CA HIS A 133 7.93 4.51 7.66
C HIS A 133 7.81 5.93 7.16
N VAL A 134 8.43 6.17 6.01
CA VAL A 134 8.32 7.41 5.27
C VAL A 134 7.58 7.12 3.98
N LEU A 135 6.44 7.77 3.78
CA LEU A 135 5.62 7.64 2.59
C LEU A 135 5.90 8.81 1.65
N TYR A 136 6.02 8.51 0.37
CA TYR A 136 6.13 9.49 -0.70
C TYR A 136 4.88 9.38 -1.56
N LEU A 137 4.04 10.42 -1.53
CA LEU A 137 2.71 10.43 -2.15
C LEU A 137 2.73 11.37 -3.36
N ALA A 138 2.60 10.84 -4.58
CA ALA A 138 2.37 11.65 -5.77
C ALA A 138 0.92 12.09 -5.86
N THR A 139 0.69 13.38 -6.09
CA THR A 139 -0.63 13.93 -6.39
C THR A 139 -0.92 13.85 -7.88
N GLU A 140 -2.19 14.01 -8.24
CA GLU A 140 -2.69 14.15 -9.61
C GLU A 140 -2.14 15.38 -10.36
N ASN A 141 -1.57 16.35 -9.63
CA ASN A 141 -1.07 17.62 -10.16
C ASN A 141 0.47 17.70 -10.20
N GLY A 142 1.16 16.57 -10.11
CA GLY A 142 2.60 16.52 -10.36
C GLY A 142 3.44 16.95 -9.16
N LYS A 143 2.91 16.81 -7.95
CA LYS A 143 3.63 17.05 -6.70
C LYS A 143 3.91 15.76 -5.95
N ILE A 144 4.97 15.73 -5.15
CA ILE A 144 5.27 14.63 -4.22
C ILE A 144 5.26 15.17 -2.79
N GLN A 145 4.49 14.55 -1.91
CA GLN A 145 4.50 14.79 -0.48
C GLN A 145 5.31 13.72 0.23
N LYS A 146 6.29 14.13 1.04
CA LYS A 146 7.01 13.26 1.98
C LYS A 146 6.28 13.28 3.31
N VAL A 147 5.80 12.13 3.77
CA VAL A 147 5.01 11.97 4.98
C VAL A 147 5.70 10.97 5.89
N VAL A 148 5.76 11.22 7.19
CA VAL A 148 6.26 10.26 8.18
C VAL A 148 5.14 9.85 9.11
N GLU A 149 5.12 8.56 9.46
CA GLU A 149 4.27 8.03 10.51
C GLU A 149 5.04 7.98 11.84
N ILE A 150 4.52 8.64 12.87
CA ILE A 150 5.05 8.67 14.23
C ILE A 150 3.89 8.44 15.19
N ASN A 151 3.96 7.41 16.04
CA ASN A 151 2.94 7.10 17.05
C ASN A 151 1.51 7.10 16.49
N GLU A 152 1.27 6.34 15.41
CA GLU A 152 -0.02 6.24 14.71
C GLU A 152 -0.57 7.56 14.13
N SER A 153 0.28 8.60 14.05
CA SER A 153 -0.04 9.90 13.47
C SER A 153 0.87 10.20 12.29
N THR A 154 0.32 10.77 11.23
CA THR A 154 1.08 11.11 10.02
C THR A 154 1.37 12.59 9.93
N PHE A 155 2.60 12.95 9.57
CA PHE A 155 3.05 14.33 9.41
C PHE A 155 3.65 14.55 8.03
N VAL A 156 3.19 15.58 7.31
CA VAL A 156 3.80 16.00 6.05
C VAL A 156 5.10 16.76 6.38
N ILE A 157 6.23 16.20 5.99
CA ILE A 157 7.56 16.79 6.19
C ILE A 157 7.86 17.82 5.09
N SER A 158 7.50 17.51 3.85
CA SER A 158 7.77 18.38 2.70
C SER A 158 6.84 18.08 1.53
N GLU A 159 6.59 19.08 0.70
CA GLU A 159 5.94 18.94 -0.60
C GLU A 159 6.85 19.53 -1.68
N ILE A 160 7.06 18.79 -2.76
CA ILE A 160 7.84 19.25 -3.92
C ILE A 160 6.99 19.19 -5.18
N LYS A 161 7.05 20.24 -6.00
CA LYS A 161 6.48 20.22 -7.36
C LYS A 161 7.52 19.64 -8.29
N VAL A 162 7.20 18.51 -8.92
CA VAL A 162 8.09 17.79 -9.84
C VAL A 162 7.82 18.23 -11.27
N LEU A 163 6.55 18.26 -11.67
CA LEU A 163 6.17 18.59 -13.04
C LEU A 163 5.92 20.08 -13.17
N SER A 164 6.52 20.72 -14.18
CA SER A 164 6.30 22.14 -14.45
C SER A 164 4.83 22.41 -14.84
N LYS A 165 4.26 21.54 -15.66
CA LYS A 165 2.85 21.52 -16.03
C LYS A 165 2.05 20.58 -15.11
N PRO A 166 0.78 20.92 -14.77
CA PRO A 166 -0.08 20.02 -14.01
C PRO A 166 -0.30 18.69 -14.76
N GLY A 167 -0.09 17.57 -14.08
CA GLY A 167 -0.34 16.24 -14.60
C GLY A 167 0.03 15.13 -13.59
N PRO A 168 -0.44 13.90 -13.76
CA PRO A 168 -0.15 12.83 -12.83
C PRO A 168 1.27 12.29 -13.01
N ILE A 169 1.95 11.99 -11.91
CA ILE A 169 3.21 11.22 -11.95
C ILE A 169 2.86 9.77 -12.29
N LEU A 170 3.47 9.22 -13.35
CA LEU A 170 3.12 7.90 -13.87
C LEU A 170 3.84 6.76 -13.15
N SER A 171 5.08 7.01 -12.74
CA SER A 171 5.86 6.07 -11.94
C SER A 171 6.76 6.81 -10.96
N MET A 172 7.08 6.14 -9.87
CA MET A 172 7.95 6.62 -8.81
C MET A 172 8.66 5.42 -8.22
N PHE A 173 9.97 5.51 -8.06
CA PHE A 173 10.79 4.49 -7.41
C PHE A 173 11.78 5.16 -6.46
N LEU A 174 12.10 4.45 -5.38
CA LEU A 174 13.17 4.81 -4.48
C LEU A 174 14.43 4.10 -4.93
N ASP A 175 15.49 4.87 -5.13
CA ASP A 175 16.83 4.33 -5.25
C ASP A 175 17.50 4.32 -3.87
N SER A 176 18.13 3.20 -3.53
CA SER A 176 18.96 3.07 -2.34
C SER A 176 20.41 3.16 -2.76
N GLN A 177 20.90 4.39 -2.92
CA GLN A 177 22.35 4.56 -2.94
C GLN A 177 22.88 4.34 -1.53
N THR A 178 23.50 3.18 -1.31
CA THR A 178 24.46 3.02 -0.24
C THR A 178 25.64 3.92 -0.58
N VAL A 179 25.70 5.13 0.00
CA VAL A 179 26.87 6.00 -0.16
C VAL A 179 28.01 5.40 0.65
N SER A 180 28.68 4.40 0.08
CA SER A 180 30.02 4.00 0.49
C SER A 180 31.00 5.01 -0.06
N GLY A 181 31.22 6.07 0.72
CA GLY A 181 32.39 6.94 0.65
C GLY A 181 32.49 7.85 -0.56
N GLU A 182 32.07 9.11 -0.42
CA GLU A 182 32.80 10.23 -1.03
C GLU A 182 32.53 11.55 -0.30
N ARG A 183 33.61 12.28 -0.11
CA ARG A 183 33.77 13.47 0.75
C ARG A 183 33.09 14.67 0.10
N ALA A 184 31.83 14.98 0.46
CA ALA A 184 31.16 16.23 0.09
C ALA A 184 31.12 17.22 1.27
N GLN A 185 31.36 18.49 0.93
CA GLN A 185 31.71 19.58 1.84
C GLN A 185 30.61 19.92 2.87
N ASN A 186 31.09 20.32 4.07
CA ASN A 186 30.32 20.68 5.25
C ASN A 186 29.17 21.67 4.97
N HIS A 187 27.92 21.23 5.11
CA HIS A 187 26.77 22.10 5.36
C HIS A 187 26.03 21.64 6.65
N PRO A 188 25.79 22.49 7.67
CA PRO A 188 25.56 22.00 9.04
C PRO A 188 24.15 21.44 9.34
N SER A 189 23.27 21.23 8.36
CA SER A 189 21.85 20.89 8.64
C SER A 189 21.36 19.52 8.17
N CYS A 190 22.16 18.72 7.44
CA CYS A 190 21.66 17.46 6.83
C CYS A 190 22.26 16.15 7.39
N ASN A 191 22.93 16.14 8.55
CA ASN A 191 23.51 14.91 9.13
C ASN A 191 22.54 14.08 10.01
N LYS A 192 21.23 14.06 9.75
CA LYS A 192 20.26 13.36 10.63
C LYS A 192 19.64 12.06 10.09
N TYR A 193 19.83 11.69 8.82
CA TYR A 193 19.31 10.43 8.28
C TYR A 193 20.38 9.74 7.41
N PRO A 194 20.97 8.61 7.87
CA PRO A 194 22.11 7.99 7.20
C PRO A 194 21.78 7.28 5.87
N ASN A 195 20.49 7.18 5.50
CA ASN A 195 20.04 6.64 4.22
C ASN A 195 19.35 7.76 3.44
N HIS A 196 20.05 8.36 2.48
CA HIS A 196 19.44 9.27 1.52
C HIS A 196 18.92 8.44 0.33
N HIS A 197 17.62 8.17 0.33
CA HIS A 197 16.95 7.60 -0.83
C HIS A 197 16.58 8.70 -1.82
N HIS A 198 17.00 8.53 -3.08
CA HIS A 198 16.59 9.41 -4.17
C HIS A 198 15.29 8.90 -4.78
N ILE A 199 14.39 9.84 -5.10
CA ILE A 199 13.13 9.52 -5.78
C ILE A 199 13.24 9.95 -7.21
N TYR A 200 12.96 9.02 -8.11
CA TYR A 200 12.94 9.26 -9.54
C TYR A 200 11.48 9.16 -10.03
N PRO A 201 10.81 10.30 -10.21
CA PRO A 201 9.51 10.36 -10.86
C PRO A 201 9.69 10.39 -12.38
N LEU A 202 8.96 9.56 -13.12
CA LEU A 202 8.92 9.66 -14.59
C LEU A 202 7.61 10.30 -15.05
N SER A 203 7.71 11.15 -16.07
CA SER A 203 6.59 11.84 -16.72
C SER A 203 6.61 11.68 -18.24
N THR A 204 5.50 12.00 -18.90
CA THR A 204 5.38 11.92 -20.37
C THR A 204 6.32 12.85 -21.14
N GLU A 205 6.88 13.90 -20.51
CA GLU A 205 7.83 14.79 -21.19
C GLU A 205 9.23 14.19 -21.35
N GLU A 206 9.54 13.05 -20.71
CA GLU A 206 10.82 12.33 -20.85
C GLU A 206 10.77 11.14 -21.83
N GLN A 207 9.63 10.93 -22.53
CA GLN A 207 9.45 9.83 -23.49
C GLN A 207 9.55 10.27 -24.97
N HIS A 208 10.31 11.33 -25.26
CA HIS A 208 10.55 11.79 -26.63
C HIS A 208 12.03 12.04 -26.90
#